data_AF-A0A7H0DKM3-F1
#
_entry.id   AF-A0A7H0DKM3-F1
#
_cell.length_a   1.000
_cell.length_b   1.000
_cell.length_c   1.000
_cell.angle_alpha   90.00
_cell.angle_beta   90.00
_cell.angle_gamma   90.00
#
_symmetry.space_group_name_H-M   'P 1'
#
loop_
_entity.id
_entity.type
_entity.pdbx_description
1 polymer ?
#
loop_
_entity_poly.entity_id
_entity_poly.type
_entity_poly.pdbx_seq_one_letter_code
_entity_poly.pdbx_strand_id
1 'polypeptide(L)'
;MLYMHKLIFMISMMIGTFIAISSYSWLGMWMGLEINLLSIIPLFSNSKNMMNNEASMKYFITQSLASTIMLFSIIIMSSNFMDNWENNFNMIFNSSVLTKMGTAPFHFWFPEVMEGLNWSNCLLLLTWQKIAPMILIMYNNMTMYFSLIIIFSMLISGISGINQISLRKILAYSSINHIGWMISSLLFMETIWIIYFIIYSITSINIILIFKKFNIFYLKQTFSLMNMNYTLKMFFIFNFMSLGGLPPFLGFMPKWLTIQLMIENNFLLIAIFMVMLTLMTLYFYMRITFSTLMINMNEMNYFFNIKMNSWIIIMINFLSLLGLLFITLIFNFY
;
A
#
# COMPACT_ATOMS: atom_id res chain seq x y z
N MET A 1 12.00 -13.44 20.12
CA MET A 1 12.51 -12.22 20.78
C MET A 1 12.76 -11.16 19.74
N LEU A 2 12.20 -9.96 19.92
CA LEU A 2 12.64 -8.78 19.17
C LEU A 2 14.04 -8.43 19.68
N TYR A 3 15.05 -8.54 18.80
CA TYR A 3 16.39 -8.09 19.14
C TYR A 3 16.35 -6.59 19.46
N MET A 4 16.98 -6.17 20.55
CA MET A 4 16.99 -4.77 21.00
C MET A 4 17.39 -3.80 19.89
N HIS A 5 18.36 -4.17 19.04
CA HIS A 5 18.76 -3.36 17.89
C HIS A 5 17.61 -3.10 16.92
N LYS A 6 16.77 -4.11 16.63
CA LYS A 6 15.60 -3.94 15.76
C LYS A 6 14.56 -3.02 16.38
N LEU A 7 14.39 -3.04 17.71
CA LEU A 7 13.48 -2.12 18.40
C LEU A 7 13.96 -0.67 18.28
N ILE A 8 15.26 -0.41 18.47
CA ILE A 8 15.84 0.93 18.32
C ILE A 8 15.57 1.47 16.90
N PHE A 9 15.81 0.66 15.86
CA PHE A 9 15.56 1.06 14.48
C PHE A 9 14.07 1.27 14.18
N MET A 10 13.17 0.47 14.76
CA MET A 10 11.73 0.70 14.62
C MET A 10 11.29 2.02 15.27
N ILE A 11 11.84 2.34 16.44
CA ILE A 11 11.52 3.59 17.15
C ILE A 11 12.07 4.80 16.37
N SER A 12 13.31 4.75 15.87
CA SER A 12 13.86 5.85 15.07
C SER A 12 13.11 6.05 13.76
N MET A 13 12.64 4.97 13.12
CA MET A 13 11.76 5.04 11.96
C MET A 13 10.44 5.76 12.28
N MET A 14 9.80 5.41 13.40
CA MET A 14 8.57 6.09 13.85
C MET A 14 8.82 7.57 14.15
N ILE A 15 9.93 7.89 14.83
CA ILE A 15 10.31 9.28 15.13
C ILE A 15 10.53 10.06 13.83
N GLY A 16 11.22 9.50 12.84
CA GLY A 16 11.42 10.14 11.54
C GLY A 16 10.09 10.48 10.85
N THR A 17 9.12 9.55 10.86
CA THR A 17 7.78 9.83 10.33
C THR A 17 7.05 10.90 11.12
N PHE A 18 7.12 10.92 12.46
CA PHE A 18 6.47 11.97 13.24
C PHE A 18 7.09 13.34 13.02
N ILE A 19 8.42 13.45 12.91
CA ILE A 19 9.12 14.69 12.56
C ILE A 19 8.63 15.21 11.20
N ALA A 20 8.48 14.33 10.21
CA ALA A 20 8.01 14.72 8.89
C ALA A 20 6.57 15.27 8.93
N ILE A 21 5.71 14.73 9.79
CA ILE A 21 4.30 15.14 9.91
C ILE A 21 4.16 16.45 10.69
N SER A 22 4.92 16.62 11.77
CA SER A 22 4.78 17.76 12.68
C SER A 22 5.59 18.99 12.28
N SER A 23 6.50 18.87 11.30
CA SER A 23 7.37 19.97 10.91
C SER A 23 6.65 21.00 10.05
N TYR A 24 6.94 22.28 10.31
CA TYR A 24 6.39 23.40 9.54
C TYR A 24 7.22 23.75 8.28
N SER A 25 8.49 23.35 8.24
CA SER A 25 9.39 23.69 7.13
C SER A 25 9.67 22.49 6.23
N TRP A 26 9.76 22.73 4.92
CA TRP A 26 10.11 21.71 3.92
C TRP A 26 11.42 20.98 4.24
N LEU A 27 12.42 21.70 4.78
CA LEU A 27 13.68 21.09 5.21
C LEU A 27 13.49 20.15 6.41
N GLY A 28 12.66 20.51 7.38
CA GLY A 28 12.33 19.64 8.51
C GLY A 28 11.61 18.37 8.06
N MET A 29 10.69 18.51 7.10
CA MET A 29 10.01 17.38 6.47
C MET A 29 11.01 16.44 5.76
N TRP A 30 11.95 17.01 5.02
CA TRP A 30 13.04 16.26 4.38
C TRP A 30 13.91 15.50 5.39
N MET A 31 14.31 16.16 6.50
CA MET A 31 15.09 15.51 7.55
C MET A 31 14.35 14.32 8.17
N GLY A 32 13.04 14.46 8.43
CA GLY A 32 12.22 13.36 8.95
C GLY A 32 12.19 12.15 7.99
N LEU A 33 12.07 12.41 6.69
CA LEU A 33 12.13 11.35 5.66
C LEU A 33 13.50 10.67 5.57
N GLU A 34 14.61 11.39 5.78
CA GLU A 34 15.95 10.81 5.79
C GLU A 34 16.20 9.93 7.02
N ILE A 35 15.75 10.37 8.20
CA ILE A 35 15.81 9.56 9.42
C ILE A 35 15.01 8.27 9.22
N ASN A 36 13.84 8.35 8.59
CA ASN A 36 13.03 7.19 8.24
C ASN A 36 13.77 6.24 7.25
N LEU A 37 14.40 6.78 6.21
CA LEU A 37 15.19 6.01 5.25
C LEU A 37 16.35 5.27 5.92
N LEU A 38 17.17 5.96 6.72
CA LEU A 38 18.35 5.38 7.35
C LEU A 38 17.99 4.32 8.39
N SER A 39 16.87 4.47 9.07
CA SER A 39 16.39 3.52 10.08
C SER A 39 15.75 2.27 9.48
N ILE A 40 15.14 2.33 8.30
CA ILE A 40 14.51 1.16 7.68
C ILE A 40 15.51 0.19 7.02
N ILE A 41 16.67 0.69 6.56
CA ILE A 41 17.66 -0.15 5.84
C ILE A 41 18.16 -1.32 6.73
N PRO A 42 18.55 -1.10 8.01
CA PRO A 42 18.91 -2.19 8.91
C PRO A 42 17.77 -3.16 9.24
N LEU A 43 16.51 -2.73 9.10
CA LEU A 43 15.35 -3.62 9.27
C LEU A 43 15.16 -4.53 8.05
N PHE A 44 15.50 -4.04 6.86
CA PHE A 44 15.42 -4.79 5.60
C PHE A 44 16.59 -5.73 5.39
N SER A 45 17.80 -5.28 5.69
CA SER A 45 19.00 -6.06 5.49
C SER A 45 19.07 -7.24 6.46
N ASN A 46 19.54 -8.37 5.95
CA ASN A 46 19.82 -9.54 6.76
C ASN A 46 21.06 -10.18 6.18
N SER A 47 22.17 -10.16 6.94
CA SER A 47 23.49 -10.61 6.45
C SER A 47 23.49 -12.02 5.89
N LYS A 48 22.54 -12.86 6.30
CA LYS A 48 22.40 -14.25 5.84
C LYS A 48 21.71 -14.41 4.49
N ASN A 49 20.89 -13.45 4.06
CA ASN A 49 20.06 -13.58 2.86
C ASN A 49 20.47 -12.55 1.80
N MET A 50 21.06 -13.01 0.69
CA MET A 50 21.44 -12.14 -0.42
C MET A 50 20.25 -11.36 -1.01
N MET A 51 19.08 -11.99 -1.14
CA MET A 51 17.86 -11.34 -1.63
C MET A 51 17.41 -10.15 -0.78
N ASN A 52 17.52 -10.27 0.55
CA ASN A 52 17.19 -9.17 1.47
C ASN A 52 18.18 -8.01 1.30
N ASN A 53 19.46 -8.31 1.10
CA ASN A 53 20.49 -7.30 0.90
C ASN A 53 20.30 -6.58 -0.45
N GLU A 54 20.02 -7.30 -1.53
CA GLU A 54 19.73 -6.70 -2.84
C GLU A 54 18.49 -5.78 -2.77
N ALA A 55 17.40 -6.24 -2.13
CA ALA A 55 16.21 -5.42 -1.92
C ALA A 55 16.51 -4.16 -1.09
N SER A 56 17.32 -4.28 -0.02
CA SER A 56 17.71 -3.12 0.78
C SER A 56 18.55 -2.11 -0.01
N MET A 57 19.43 -2.57 -0.91
CA MET A 57 20.23 -1.71 -1.78
C MET A 57 19.38 -1.01 -2.83
N LYS A 58 18.45 -1.72 -3.49
CA LYS A 58 17.49 -1.12 -4.44
C LYS A 58 16.63 -0.04 -3.76
N TYR A 59 16.15 -0.32 -2.54
CA TYR A 59 15.41 0.66 -1.75
C TYR A 59 16.28 1.89 -1.42
N PHE A 60 17.50 1.68 -0.93
CA PHE A 60 18.40 2.79 -0.57
C PHE A 60 18.72 3.70 -1.76
N ILE A 61 19.11 3.14 -2.90
CA ILE A 61 19.49 3.92 -4.10
C ILE A 61 18.30 4.73 -4.60
N THR A 62 17.12 4.12 -4.70
CA THR A 62 15.92 4.80 -5.23
C THR A 62 15.42 5.90 -4.30
N GLN A 63 15.42 5.66 -3.00
CA GLN A 63 14.93 6.60 -2.00
C GLN A 63 15.92 7.76 -1.75
N SER A 64 17.23 7.52 -1.85
CA SER A 64 18.26 8.57 -1.79
C SER A 64 18.28 9.45 -3.05
N LEU A 65 18.06 8.86 -4.23
CA LEU A 65 17.85 9.65 -5.45
C LEU A 65 16.59 10.52 -5.34
N ALA A 66 15.50 9.95 -4.85
CA ALA A 66 14.28 10.71 -4.60
C ALA A 66 14.51 11.86 -3.62
N SER A 67 15.26 11.63 -2.53
CA SER A 67 15.50 12.65 -1.53
C SER A 67 16.44 13.77 -1.98
N THR A 68 17.41 13.48 -2.83
CA THR A 68 18.29 14.50 -3.42
C THR A 68 17.52 15.38 -4.41
N ILE A 69 16.64 14.79 -5.25
CA ILE A 69 15.74 15.56 -6.12
C ILE A 69 14.79 16.43 -5.30
N MET A 70 14.25 15.89 -4.21
CA MET A 70 13.38 16.63 -3.29
C MET A 70 14.13 17.84 -2.69
N LEU A 71 15.34 17.64 -2.15
CA LEU A 71 16.15 18.71 -1.58
C LEU A 71 16.46 19.79 -2.64
N PHE A 72 16.84 19.38 -3.85
CA PHE A 72 17.12 20.29 -4.95
C PHE A 72 15.91 21.18 -5.27
N SER A 73 14.70 20.59 -5.34
CA SER A 73 13.48 21.35 -5.56
C SER A 73 13.19 22.35 -4.44
N ILE A 74 13.42 21.98 -3.17
CA ILE A 74 13.21 22.86 -2.01
C ILE A 74 14.18 24.05 -2.05
N ILE A 75 15.46 23.82 -2.38
CA ILE A 75 16.46 24.89 -2.49
C ILE A 75 16.06 25.87 -3.59
N ILE A 76 15.65 25.37 -4.76
CA ILE A 76 15.22 26.25 -5.86
C ILE A 76 13.97 27.03 -5.49
N MET A 77 12.95 26.37 -4.91
CA MET A 77 11.75 27.06 -4.43
C MET A 77 12.08 28.15 -3.41
N SER A 78 13.05 27.92 -2.51
CA SER A 78 13.44 28.90 -1.48
C SER A 78 14.22 30.10 -2.01
N SER A 79 14.84 29.98 -3.18
CA SER A 79 15.77 30.98 -3.69
C SER A 79 15.12 32.00 -4.62
N ASN A 80 13.80 31.93 -4.83
CA ASN A 80 12.98 32.85 -5.63
C ASN A 80 13.60 33.27 -6.98
N PHE A 81 14.47 32.44 -7.57
CA PHE A 81 15.22 32.86 -8.77
C PHE A 81 14.32 32.98 -10.01
N MET A 82 13.10 32.40 -10.00
CA MET A 82 12.16 32.39 -11.12
C MET A 82 10.70 32.27 -10.64
N ASP A 83 10.07 33.39 -10.26
CA ASP A 83 8.64 33.45 -9.87
C ASP A 83 7.71 32.87 -10.94
N ASN A 84 8.09 32.93 -12.23
CA ASN A 84 7.28 32.38 -13.31
C ASN A 84 7.30 30.83 -13.41
N TRP A 85 8.19 30.13 -12.70
CA TRP A 85 8.41 28.69 -12.84
C TRP A 85 7.99 27.86 -11.61
N GLU A 86 7.26 28.46 -10.67
CA GLU A 86 6.78 27.79 -9.44
C GLU A 86 6.08 26.45 -9.73
N ASN A 87 5.24 26.39 -10.77
CA ASN A 87 4.53 25.17 -11.14
C ASN A 87 5.47 24.03 -11.56
N ASN A 88 6.58 24.34 -12.23
CA ASN A 88 7.56 23.34 -12.66
C ASN A 88 8.34 22.79 -11.46
N PHE A 89 8.67 23.64 -10.49
CA PHE A 89 9.38 23.20 -9.28
C PHE A 89 8.49 22.35 -8.37
N ASN A 90 7.20 22.70 -8.24
CA ASN A 90 6.21 21.87 -7.56
C ASN A 90 6.01 20.51 -8.25
N MET A 91 6.09 20.46 -9.59
CA MET A 91 6.05 19.20 -10.32
C MET A 91 7.30 18.34 -10.04
N ILE A 92 8.50 18.93 -9.97
CA ILE A 92 9.73 18.22 -9.60
C ILE A 92 9.64 17.69 -8.17
N PHE A 93 9.19 18.51 -7.23
CA PHE A 93 8.96 18.10 -5.84
C PHE A 93 7.97 16.94 -5.76
N ASN A 94 6.80 17.07 -6.37
CA ASN A 94 5.78 16.01 -6.37
C ASN A 94 6.29 14.74 -7.05
N SER A 95 7.07 14.84 -8.13
CA SER A 95 7.69 13.68 -8.76
C SER A 95 8.64 12.93 -7.80
N SER A 96 9.38 13.67 -6.98
CA SER A 96 10.27 13.10 -5.95
C SER A 96 9.52 12.46 -4.79
N VAL A 97 8.36 12.99 -4.40
CA VAL A 97 7.54 12.38 -3.35
C VAL A 97 6.87 11.10 -3.88
N LEU A 98 6.44 11.10 -5.15
CA LEU A 98 5.85 9.95 -5.84
C LEU A 98 6.85 8.82 -6.07
N THR A 99 8.12 9.13 -6.37
CA THR A 99 9.19 8.11 -6.41
C THR A 99 9.35 7.46 -5.04
N LYS A 100 9.30 8.23 -3.93
CA LYS A 100 9.33 7.67 -2.56
C LYS A 100 8.15 6.76 -2.25
N MET A 101 6.96 7.06 -2.76
CA MET A 101 5.76 6.21 -2.61
C MET A 101 5.77 4.93 -3.46
N GLY A 102 6.52 4.93 -4.56
CA GLY A 102 6.51 3.84 -5.54
C GLY A 102 5.29 3.85 -6.46
N THR A 103 4.74 5.02 -6.76
CA THR A 103 3.64 5.16 -7.73
C THR A 103 4.15 5.16 -9.17
N ALA A 104 3.31 4.75 -10.12
CA ALA A 104 3.61 4.94 -11.53
C ALA A 104 3.78 6.44 -11.87
N PRO A 105 4.69 6.80 -12.78
CA PRO A 105 5.58 5.93 -13.56
C PRO A 105 6.80 5.38 -12.79
N PHE A 106 7.11 5.92 -11.61
CA PHE A 106 8.29 5.59 -10.79
C PHE A 106 8.17 4.30 -9.94
N HIS A 107 7.39 3.33 -10.40
CA HIS A 107 6.96 2.18 -9.63
C HIS A 107 7.93 0.99 -9.67
N PHE A 108 8.87 0.93 -10.61
CA PHE A 108 9.66 -0.28 -10.89
C PHE A 108 10.40 -0.86 -9.68
N TRP A 109 10.91 0.00 -8.79
CA TRP A 109 11.63 -0.44 -7.60
C TRP A 109 10.73 -1.18 -6.61
N PHE A 110 9.44 -0.83 -6.56
CA PHE A 110 8.55 -1.23 -5.49
C PHE A 110 8.19 -2.74 -5.52
N PRO A 111 7.78 -3.34 -6.65
CA PRO A 111 7.59 -4.79 -6.76
C PRO A 111 8.87 -5.61 -6.54
N GLU A 112 10.02 -5.10 -6.99
CA GLU A 112 11.31 -5.79 -6.84
C GLU A 112 11.78 -5.83 -5.37
N VAL A 113 11.71 -4.69 -4.67
CA VAL A 113 12.02 -4.63 -3.24
C VAL A 113 11.07 -5.54 -2.47
N MET A 114 9.77 -5.52 -2.79
CA MET A 114 8.78 -6.39 -2.14
C MET A 114 9.09 -7.87 -2.30
N GLU A 115 9.62 -8.32 -3.45
CA GLU A 115 9.95 -9.73 -3.66
C GLU A 115 11.12 -10.22 -2.80
N GLY A 116 12.10 -9.36 -2.49
CA GLY A 116 13.25 -9.73 -1.66
C GLY A 116 13.01 -9.65 -0.16
N LEU A 117 11.86 -9.11 0.29
CA LEU A 117 11.58 -8.88 1.71
C LEU A 117 10.76 -10.00 2.38
N ASN A 118 10.91 -10.09 3.70
CA ASN A 118 10.06 -10.92 4.55
C ASN A 118 8.68 -10.27 4.75
N TRP A 119 7.65 -11.06 5.09
CA TRP A 119 6.28 -10.58 5.26
C TRP A 119 6.11 -9.42 6.26
N SER A 120 6.85 -9.41 7.38
CA SER A 120 6.82 -8.29 8.32
C SER A 120 7.34 -6.98 7.71
N ASN A 121 8.39 -7.07 6.90
CA ASN A 121 9.01 -5.92 6.27
C ASN A 121 8.18 -5.44 5.06
N CYS A 122 7.55 -6.38 4.35
CA CYS A 122 6.56 -6.06 3.32
C CYS A 122 5.40 -5.25 3.90
N LEU A 123 4.92 -5.60 5.11
CA LEU A 123 3.87 -4.84 5.78
C LEU A 123 4.30 -3.40 6.09
N LEU A 124 5.51 -3.22 6.62
CA LEU A 124 6.07 -1.88 6.89
C LEU A 124 6.16 -1.04 5.62
N LEU A 125 6.61 -1.64 4.52
CA LEU A 125 6.71 -0.95 3.23
C LEU A 125 5.35 -0.60 2.63
N LEU A 126 4.34 -1.48 2.78
CA LEU A 126 2.99 -1.24 2.26
C LEU A 126 2.21 -0.19 3.03
N THR A 127 2.46 -0.07 4.34
CA THR A 127 1.67 0.77 5.25
C THR A 127 2.48 1.95 5.76
N TRP A 128 3.40 1.72 6.70
CA TRP A 128 4.12 2.76 7.43
C TRP A 128 4.87 3.74 6.52
N GLN A 129 5.57 3.21 5.51
CA GLN A 129 6.36 4.04 4.58
C GLN A 129 5.54 4.95 3.67
N LYS A 130 4.22 4.73 3.57
CA LYS A 130 3.34 5.58 2.76
C LYS A 130 2.81 6.80 3.50
N ILE A 131 2.85 6.82 4.83
CA ILE A 131 2.21 7.86 5.66
C ILE A 131 2.87 9.23 5.40
N ALA A 132 4.18 9.33 5.62
CA ALA A 132 4.87 10.61 5.50
C ALA A 132 4.86 11.19 4.07
N PRO A 133 5.13 10.40 3.00
CA PRO A 133 4.98 10.90 1.64
C PRO A 133 3.56 11.38 1.32
N MET A 134 2.51 10.71 1.82
CA MET A 134 1.13 11.10 1.50
C MET A 134 0.77 12.44 2.11
N ILE A 135 1.23 12.68 3.33
CA ILE A 135 1.04 13.96 4.01
C ILE A 135 1.81 15.07 3.28
N LEU A 136 2.96 14.77 2.66
CA LEU A 136 3.68 15.75 1.84
C LEU A 136 2.93 16.12 0.56
N ILE A 137 2.26 15.16 -0.07
CA ILE A 137 1.41 15.44 -1.24
C ILE A 137 0.23 16.35 -0.86
N MET A 138 -0.34 16.21 0.34
CA MET A 138 -1.45 17.05 0.81
C MET A 138 -1.13 18.55 0.72
N TYR A 139 0.11 18.93 1.03
CA TYR A 139 0.51 20.34 1.03
C TYR A 139 0.70 20.93 -0.38
N ASN A 140 0.88 20.10 -1.42
CA ASN A 140 1.20 20.55 -2.78
C ASN A 140 0.23 19.99 -3.81
N ASN A 141 -0.93 20.61 -3.97
CA ASN A 141 -1.96 20.16 -4.90
C ASN A 141 -1.74 20.66 -6.35
N MET A 142 -1.44 19.72 -7.26
CA MET A 142 -1.38 19.93 -8.70
C MET A 142 -2.38 19.01 -9.41
N THR A 143 -3.61 19.50 -9.59
CA THR A 143 -4.75 18.71 -10.09
C THR A 143 -4.46 17.98 -11.40
N MET A 144 -3.94 18.69 -12.41
CA MET A 144 -3.65 18.12 -13.73
C MET A 144 -2.53 17.05 -13.65
N TYR A 145 -1.45 17.33 -12.92
CA TYR A 145 -0.35 16.37 -12.77
C TYR A 145 -0.82 15.07 -12.10
N PHE A 146 -1.52 15.19 -10.97
CA PHE A 146 -2.03 14.03 -10.24
C PHE A 146 -3.09 13.25 -11.01
N SER A 147 -3.92 13.91 -11.84
CA SER A 147 -4.87 13.21 -12.72
C SER A 147 -4.18 12.20 -13.65
N LEU A 148 -3.04 12.58 -14.22
CA LEU A 148 -2.25 11.70 -15.09
C LEU A 148 -1.64 10.54 -14.30
N ILE A 149 -1.10 10.82 -13.11
CA ILE A 149 -0.52 9.81 -12.21
C ILE A 149 -1.56 8.79 -11.76
N ILE A 150 -2.77 9.22 -11.44
CA ILE A 150 -3.89 8.34 -11.08
C ILE A 150 -4.14 7.34 -12.21
N ILE A 151 -4.29 7.82 -13.44
CA ILE A 151 -4.55 6.96 -14.61
C ILE A 151 -3.38 6.00 -14.86
N PHE A 152 -2.13 6.49 -14.86
CA PHE A 152 -0.96 5.63 -15.06
C PHE A 152 -0.80 4.59 -13.95
N SER A 153 -1.03 4.94 -12.69
CA SER A 153 -0.90 4.02 -11.56
C SER A 153 -1.90 2.87 -11.66
N MET A 154 -3.14 3.15 -12.03
CA MET A 154 -4.16 2.11 -12.17
C MET A 154 -3.98 1.27 -13.44
N LEU A 155 -3.59 1.88 -14.57
CA LEU A 155 -3.28 1.14 -15.79
C LEU A 155 -2.11 0.16 -15.58
N ILE A 156 -0.99 0.67 -15.07
CA ILE A 156 0.22 -0.13 -14.87
C ILE A 156 -0.05 -1.24 -13.86
N SER A 157 -0.68 -0.92 -12.72
CA SER A 157 -0.99 -1.94 -11.71
C SER A 157 -1.92 -3.04 -12.24
N GLY A 158 -2.93 -2.68 -13.03
CA GLY A 158 -3.82 -3.64 -13.69
C GLY A 158 -3.06 -4.58 -14.62
N ILE A 159 -2.34 -4.03 -15.59
CA ILE A 159 -1.66 -4.82 -16.63
C ILE A 159 -0.54 -5.68 -16.04
N SER A 160 0.35 -5.07 -15.25
CA SER A 160 1.52 -5.76 -14.70
C SER A 160 1.16 -6.77 -13.60
N GLY A 161 0.06 -6.56 -12.87
CA GLY A 161 -0.42 -7.46 -11.82
C GLY A 161 -0.97 -8.78 -12.36
N ILE A 162 -1.58 -8.77 -13.55
CA ILE A 162 -2.17 -9.96 -14.17
C ILE A 162 -1.14 -11.07 -14.37
N ASN A 163 0.10 -10.75 -14.74
CA ASN A 163 1.11 -11.77 -15.07
C ASN A 163 1.99 -12.21 -13.89
N GLN A 164 1.69 -11.79 -12.65
CA GLN A 164 2.52 -12.14 -11.50
C GLN A 164 2.11 -13.45 -10.84
N ILE A 165 3.11 -14.24 -10.42
CA ILE A 165 2.93 -15.49 -9.67
C ILE A 165 3.33 -15.32 -8.19
N SER A 166 4.26 -14.42 -7.88
CA SER A 166 4.65 -14.13 -6.50
C SER A 166 3.62 -13.22 -5.83
N LEU A 167 3.14 -13.65 -4.66
CA LEU A 167 2.11 -12.93 -3.90
C LEU A 167 2.60 -11.56 -3.43
N ARG A 168 3.91 -11.43 -3.17
CA ARG A 168 4.54 -10.15 -2.80
C ARG A 168 4.45 -9.13 -3.94
N LYS A 169 4.69 -9.53 -5.19
CA LYS A 169 4.52 -8.64 -6.36
C LYS A 169 3.05 -8.33 -6.63
N ILE A 170 2.16 -9.31 -6.48
CA ILE A 170 0.71 -9.07 -6.62
C ILE A 170 0.26 -8.02 -5.60
N LEU A 171 0.67 -8.15 -4.33
CA LEU A 171 0.37 -7.16 -3.30
C LEU A 171 1.06 -5.82 -3.59
N ALA A 172 2.26 -5.82 -4.17
CA ALA A 172 2.91 -4.58 -4.55
C ALA A 172 2.08 -3.80 -5.58
N TYR A 173 1.67 -4.46 -6.68
CA TYR A 173 0.83 -3.86 -7.71
C TYR A 173 -0.56 -3.49 -7.20
N SER A 174 -1.16 -4.29 -6.32
CA SER A 174 -2.40 -3.88 -5.64
C SER A 174 -2.25 -2.56 -4.90
N SER A 175 -1.11 -2.36 -4.25
CA SER A 175 -0.86 -1.16 -3.47
C SER A 175 -0.66 0.07 -4.36
N ILE A 176 -0.12 -0.11 -5.57
CA ILE A 176 0.02 0.96 -6.57
C ILE A 176 -1.38 1.38 -7.03
N ASN A 177 -2.29 0.42 -7.26
CA ASN A 177 -3.69 0.72 -7.57
C ASN A 177 -4.39 1.50 -6.45
N HIS A 178 -4.25 1.04 -5.19
CA HIS A 178 -4.83 1.75 -4.05
C HIS A 178 -4.21 3.13 -3.82
N ILE A 179 -2.93 3.35 -4.15
CA ILE A 179 -2.37 4.70 -4.14
C ILE A 179 -3.05 5.59 -5.19
N GLY A 180 -3.38 5.09 -6.39
CA GLY A 180 -4.17 5.83 -7.36
C GLY A 180 -5.50 6.32 -6.80
N TRP A 181 -6.22 5.47 -6.06
CA TRP A 181 -7.43 5.87 -5.33
C TRP A 181 -7.16 6.89 -4.22
N MET A 182 -6.12 6.67 -3.42
CA MET A 182 -5.77 7.59 -2.34
C MET A 182 -5.39 8.98 -2.87
N ILE A 183 -4.62 9.08 -3.96
CA ILE A 183 -4.29 10.36 -4.60
C ILE A 183 -5.57 11.03 -5.12
N SER A 184 -6.51 10.28 -5.70
CA SER A 184 -7.79 10.87 -6.15
C SER A 184 -8.60 11.47 -5.00
N SER A 185 -8.59 10.84 -3.82
CA SER A 185 -9.27 11.37 -2.63
C SER A 185 -8.58 12.63 -2.09
N LEU A 186 -7.25 12.61 -2.08
CA LEU A 186 -6.41 13.70 -1.58
C LEU A 186 -6.60 15.00 -2.35
N LEU A 187 -6.93 14.93 -3.64
CA LEU A 187 -7.17 16.11 -4.47
C LEU A 187 -8.34 16.97 -3.97
N PHE A 188 -9.34 16.37 -3.30
CA PHE A 188 -10.57 17.07 -2.92
C PHE A 188 -10.80 17.12 -1.41
N MET A 189 -10.58 16.01 -0.70
CA MET A 189 -10.90 15.90 0.73
C MET A 189 -9.90 15.00 1.45
N GLU A 190 -9.13 15.60 2.35
CA GLU A 190 -8.14 14.95 3.19
C GLU A 190 -8.73 13.88 4.12
N THR A 191 -9.95 14.12 4.63
CA THR A 191 -10.63 13.21 5.56
C THR A 191 -10.92 11.86 4.92
N ILE A 192 -11.35 11.85 3.66
CA ILE A 192 -11.66 10.63 2.93
C ILE A 192 -10.38 9.86 2.60
N TRP A 193 -9.27 10.55 2.34
CA TRP A 193 -7.97 9.89 2.24
C TRP A 193 -7.59 9.15 3.52
N ILE A 194 -7.71 9.78 4.69
CA ILE A 194 -7.38 9.15 5.98
C ILE A 194 -8.22 7.89 6.18
N ILE A 195 -9.53 7.97 5.91
CA ILE A 195 -10.44 6.82 5.98
C ILE A 195 -10.00 5.72 5.01
N TYR A 196 -9.66 6.09 3.77
CA TYR A 196 -9.16 5.14 2.77
C TYR A 196 -7.91 4.42 3.27
N PHE A 197 -6.92 5.17 3.75
CA PHE A 197 -5.65 4.61 4.20
C PHE A 197 -5.82 3.67 5.40
N ILE A 198 -6.69 4.01 6.36
CA ILE A 198 -6.99 3.15 7.51
C ILE A 198 -7.60 1.82 7.03
N ILE A 199 -8.61 1.86 6.17
CA ILE A 199 -9.27 0.65 5.65
C ILE A 199 -8.29 -0.22 4.85
N TYR A 200 -7.45 0.42 4.01
CA TYR A 200 -6.40 -0.25 3.27
C TYR A 200 -5.35 -0.90 4.20
N SER A 201 -4.95 -0.22 5.27
CA SER A 201 -3.99 -0.75 6.24
C SER A 201 -4.54 -1.96 6.99
N ILE A 202 -5.80 -1.93 7.43
CA ILE A 202 -6.44 -3.04 8.15
C ILE A 202 -6.54 -4.28 7.25
N THR A 203 -7.01 -4.11 6.01
CA THR A 203 -7.16 -5.22 5.06
C THR A 203 -5.81 -5.83 4.65
N SER A 204 -4.79 -5.00 4.43
CA SER A 204 -3.43 -5.48 4.13
C SER A 204 -2.76 -6.19 5.31
N ILE A 205 -2.94 -5.70 6.54
CA ILE A 205 -2.48 -6.38 7.76
C ILE A 205 -3.06 -7.80 7.84
N ASN A 206 -4.37 -7.97 7.61
CA ASN A 206 -5.02 -9.28 7.67
C ASN A 206 -4.42 -10.29 6.70
N ILE A 207 -4.26 -9.89 5.45
CA ILE A 207 -3.74 -10.77 4.41
C ILE A 207 -2.29 -11.16 4.70
N ILE A 208 -1.46 -10.19 5.10
CA ILE A 208 -0.05 -10.46 5.38
C ILE A 208 0.11 -11.30 6.65
N LEU A 209 -0.74 -11.15 7.66
CA LEU A 209 -0.72 -12.03 8.84
C LEU A 209 -1.03 -13.48 8.46
N ILE A 210 -1.99 -13.71 7.56
CA ILE A 210 -2.29 -15.05 7.03
C ILE A 210 -1.08 -15.59 6.27
N PHE A 211 -0.50 -14.82 5.35
CA PHE A 211 0.69 -15.26 4.58
C PHE A 211 1.91 -15.53 5.45
N LYS A 212 2.14 -14.71 6.48
CA LYS A 212 3.24 -14.89 7.43
C LYS A 212 3.05 -16.15 8.27
N LYS A 213 1.82 -16.47 8.67
CA LYS A 213 1.56 -17.65 9.51
C LYS A 213 1.83 -18.96 8.77
N PHE A 214 1.55 -18.99 7.48
CA PHE A 214 1.75 -20.16 6.63
C PHE A 214 3.02 -20.11 5.75
N ASN A 215 3.81 -19.04 5.84
CA ASN A 215 4.98 -18.78 4.99
C ASN A 215 4.72 -18.97 3.48
N ILE A 216 3.58 -18.49 3.01
CA ILE A 216 3.17 -18.59 1.61
C ILE A 216 3.79 -17.42 0.85
N PHE A 217 4.50 -17.66 -0.25
CA PHE A 217 5.10 -16.62 -1.09
C PHE A 217 4.63 -16.65 -2.55
N TYR A 218 4.22 -17.82 -3.04
CA TYR A 218 3.78 -18.02 -4.42
C TYR A 218 2.33 -18.50 -4.48
N LEU A 219 1.63 -18.18 -5.56
CA LEU A 219 0.26 -18.67 -5.82
C LEU A 219 0.16 -20.20 -5.65
N LYS A 220 1.13 -20.96 -6.14
CA LYS A 220 1.11 -22.44 -6.04
C LYS A 220 1.05 -22.98 -4.60
N GLN A 221 1.51 -22.19 -3.62
CA GLN A 221 1.52 -22.59 -2.21
C GLN A 221 0.19 -22.29 -1.49
N THR A 222 -0.63 -21.36 -1.98
CA THR A 222 -1.93 -21.05 -1.35
C THR A 222 -2.88 -22.25 -1.45
N PHE A 223 -2.78 -23.02 -2.54
CA PHE A 223 -3.61 -24.19 -2.80
C PHE A 223 -3.51 -25.26 -1.71
N SER A 224 -2.29 -25.68 -1.36
CA SER A 224 -2.08 -26.83 -0.48
C SER A 224 -2.31 -26.51 1.00
N LEU A 225 -1.97 -25.30 1.43
CA LEU A 225 -2.00 -24.92 2.85
C LEU A 225 -3.37 -24.45 3.32
N MET A 226 -4.20 -23.89 2.44
CA MET A 226 -5.52 -23.37 2.82
C MET A 226 -6.60 -24.44 2.97
N ASN A 227 -6.41 -25.65 2.45
CA ASN A 227 -7.36 -26.75 2.66
C ASN A 227 -7.32 -27.32 4.08
N MET A 228 -6.26 -27.05 4.85
CA MET A 228 -6.13 -27.54 6.23
C MET A 228 -7.17 -26.97 7.21
N ASN A 229 -7.73 -25.79 6.94
CA ASN A 229 -8.76 -25.20 7.80
C ASN A 229 -9.74 -24.34 6.99
N TYR A 230 -10.97 -24.85 6.85
CA TYR A 230 -12.06 -24.21 6.11
C TYR A 230 -12.36 -22.78 6.58
N THR A 231 -12.28 -22.50 7.88
CA THR A 231 -12.58 -21.15 8.41
C THR A 231 -11.59 -20.11 7.90
N LEU A 232 -10.30 -20.45 7.90
CA LEU A 232 -9.24 -19.57 7.39
C LEU A 232 -9.31 -19.40 5.88
N LYS A 233 -9.69 -20.46 5.15
CA LYS A 233 -9.92 -20.41 3.72
C LYS A 233 -11.01 -19.38 3.38
N MET A 234 -12.14 -19.40 4.09
CA MET A 234 -13.21 -18.42 3.89
C MET A 234 -12.75 -17.00 4.21
N PHE A 235 -12.08 -16.79 5.34
CA PHE A 235 -11.55 -15.47 5.69
C PHE A 235 -10.51 -14.95 4.69
N PHE A 236 -9.66 -15.83 4.16
CA PHE A 236 -8.70 -15.48 3.14
C PHE A 236 -9.40 -14.97 1.88
N ILE A 237 -10.42 -15.68 1.40
CA ILE A 237 -11.21 -15.28 0.24
C ILE A 237 -11.85 -13.92 0.49
N PHE A 238 -12.53 -13.75 1.63
CA PHE A 238 -13.23 -12.51 1.94
C PHE A 238 -12.29 -11.30 2.06
N ASN A 239 -11.08 -11.47 2.56
CA ASN A 239 -10.10 -10.38 2.61
C ASN A 239 -9.63 -9.96 1.20
N PHE A 240 -9.49 -10.89 0.25
CA PHE A 240 -9.18 -10.52 -1.14
C PHE A 240 -10.37 -9.85 -1.83
N MET A 241 -11.60 -10.29 -1.54
CA MET A 241 -12.80 -9.61 -2.03
C MET A 241 -12.95 -8.21 -1.44
N SER A 242 -12.56 -8.01 -0.17
CA SER A 242 -12.56 -6.69 0.47
C SER A 242 -11.51 -5.75 -0.14
N LEU A 243 -10.29 -6.22 -0.43
CA LEU A 243 -9.31 -5.45 -1.23
C LEU A 243 -9.84 -5.11 -2.64
N GLY A 244 -10.58 -6.04 -3.24
CA GLY A 244 -11.29 -5.83 -4.51
C GLY A 244 -12.30 -4.69 -4.45
N GLY A 245 -12.83 -4.37 -3.27
CA GLY A 245 -13.86 -3.36 -3.08
C GLY A 245 -15.20 -3.82 -3.64
N LEU A 246 -15.59 -5.06 -3.36
CA LEU A 246 -16.94 -5.54 -3.68
C LEU A 246 -17.89 -5.20 -2.52
N PRO A 247 -19.11 -4.68 -2.79
CA PRO A 247 -20.18 -4.68 -1.79
C PRO A 247 -20.50 -6.16 -1.46
N PRO A 248 -20.59 -6.60 -0.18
CA PRO A 248 -20.88 -5.90 1.08
C PRO A 248 -19.68 -5.60 2.01
N PHE A 249 -18.43 -5.71 1.54
CA PHE A 249 -17.26 -5.64 2.41
C PHE A 249 -16.78 -4.21 2.70
N LEU A 250 -16.03 -4.02 3.80
CA LEU A 250 -15.51 -2.71 4.23
C LEU A 250 -14.70 -1.97 3.14
N GLY A 251 -13.95 -2.69 2.31
CA GLY A 251 -13.11 -2.07 1.27
C GLY A 251 -13.88 -1.43 0.11
N PHE A 252 -15.20 -1.63 0.02
CA PHE A 252 -16.05 -0.89 -0.93
C PHE A 252 -16.27 0.56 -0.49
N MET A 253 -16.42 0.80 0.82
CA MET A 253 -16.72 2.12 1.39
C MET A 253 -15.79 3.23 0.88
N PRO A 254 -14.45 3.11 0.98
CA PRO A 254 -13.61 4.24 0.66
C PRO A 254 -13.60 4.51 -0.86
N LYS A 255 -13.74 3.48 -1.71
CA LYS A 255 -13.89 3.66 -3.16
C LYS A 255 -15.19 4.38 -3.49
N TRP A 256 -16.29 4.01 -2.83
CA TRP A 256 -17.58 4.65 -3.04
C TRP A 256 -17.54 6.14 -2.66
N LEU A 257 -16.99 6.47 -1.48
CA LEU A 257 -16.81 7.87 -1.05
C LEU A 257 -15.94 8.67 -2.03
N THR A 258 -14.87 8.08 -2.54
CA THR A 258 -14.03 8.77 -3.54
C THR A 258 -14.75 9.02 -4.86
N ILE A 259 -15.58 8.09 -5.33
CA ILE A 259 -16.35 8.28 -6.56
C ILE A 259 -17.36 9.40 -6.38
N GLN A 260 -18.05 9.43 -5.24
CA GLN A 260 -18.99 10.50 -4.93
C GLN A 260 -18.31 11.88 -4.95
N LEU A 261 -17.18 12.03 -4.27
CA LEU A 261 -16.39 13.28 -4.29
C LEU A 261 -15.97 13.69 -5.71
N MET A 262 -15.52 12.73 -6.52
CA MET A 262 -15.07 13.01 -7.89
C MET A 262 -16.22 13.50 -8.77
N ILE A 263 -17.42 12.95 -8.57
CA ILE A 263 -18.63 13.38 -9.29
C ILE A 263 -19.05 14.78 -8.85
N GLU A 264 -19.07 15.05 -7.55
CA GLU A 264 -19.41 16.37 -6.99
C GLU A 264 -18.46 17.48 -7.49
N ASN A 265 -17.18 17.15 -7.71
CA ASN A 265 -16.17 18.07 -8.22
C ASN A 265 -16.04 18.07 -9.77
N ASN A 266 -16.99 17.51 -10.51
CA ASN A 266 -17.01 17.43 -11.99
C ASN A 266 -15.87 16.62 -12.65
N PHE A 267 -15.16 15.76 -11.92
CA PHE A 267 -14.14 14.84 -12.45
C PHE A 267 -14.71 13.48 -12.88
N LEU A 268 -15.87 13.50 -13.53
CA LEU A 268 -16.63 12.30 -13.89
C LEU A 268 -15.88 11.37 -14.84
N LEU A 269 -15.17 11.93 -15.84
CA LEU A 269 -14.42 11.14 -16.82
C LEU A 269 -13.28 10.34 -16.17
N ILE A 270 -12.55 10.95 -15.23
CA ILE A 270 -11.51 10.24 -14.47
C ILE A 270 -12.15 9.12 -13.65
N ALA A 271 -13.23 9.43 -12.91
CA ALA A 271 -13.92 8.44 -12.08
C ALA A 271 -14.34 7.20 -12.88
N ILE A 272 -14.88 7.36 -14.09
CA ILE A 272 -15.23 6.25 -14.99
C ILE A 272 -13.99 5.41 -15.33
N PHE A 273 -12.88 6.05 -15.72
CA PHE A 273 -11.64 5.32 -15.98
C PHE A 273 -11.15 4.57 -14.74
N MET A 274 -11.24 5.17 -13.54
CA MET A 274 -10.84 4.48 -12.31
C MET A 274 -11.64 3.20 -12.09
N VAL A 275 -12.96 3.28 -12.22
CA VAL A 275 -13.85 2.12 -12.03
C VAL A 275 -13.50 1.03 -13.03
N MET A 276 -13.37 1.36 -14.32
CA MET A 276 -13.01 0.37 -15.35
C MET A 276 -11.65 -0.29 -15.10
N LEU A 277 -10.64 0.49 -14.70
CA LEU A 277 -9.30 -0.03 -14.42
C LEU A 277 -9.25 -0.89 -13.15
N THR A 278 -10.09 -0.60 -12.14
CA THR A 278 -10.14 -1.47 -10.97
C THR A 278 -10.62 -2.89 -11.27
N LEU A 279 -11.42 -3.10 -12.32
CA LEU A 279 -11.85 -4.43 -12.71
C LEU A 279 -10.66 -5.32 -13.12
N MET A 280 -9.61 -4.74 -13.72
CA MET A 280 -8.37 -5.47 -14.00
C MET A 280 -7.69 -5.95 -12.71
N THR A 281 -7.72 -5.12 -11.66
CA THR A 281 -7.17 -5.54 -10.36
C THR A 281 -8.01 -6.57 -9.64
N LEU A 282 -9.33 -6.47 -9.77
CA LEU A 282 -10.26 -7.48 -9.29
C LEU A 282 -9.96 -8.84 -9.93
N TYR A 283 -9.65 -8.89 -11.23
CA TYR A 283 -9.36 -10.14 -11.92
C TYR A 283 -8.20 -10.92 -11.27
N PHE A 284 -7.06 -10.28 -10.96
CA PHE A 284 -5.95 -11.01 -10.35
C PHE A 284 -6.22 -11.39 -8.88
N TYR A 285 -7.08 -10.67 -8.16
CA TYR A 285 -7.58 -11.12 -6.85
C TYR A 285 -8.48 -12.34 -6.99
N MET A 286 -9.42 -12.31 -7.94
CA MET A 286 -10.30 -13.45 -8.24
C MET A 286 -9.47 -14.69 -8.56
N ARG A 287 -8.40 -14.56 -9.36
CA ARG A 287 -7.47 -15.66 -9.65
C ARG A 287 -6.85 -16.27 -8.38
N ILE A 288 -6.45 -15.46 -7.40
CA ILE A 288 -5.93 -15.94 -6.10
C ILE A 288 -7.01 -16.70 -5.33
N THR A 289 -8.24 -16.18 -5.31
CA THR A 289 -9.35 -16.81 -4.57
C THR A 289 -9.88 -18.07 -5.25
N PHE A 290 -9.95 -18.11 -6.58
CA PHE A 290 -10.33 -19.32 -7.32
C PHE A 290 -9.29 -20.41 -7.17
N SER A 291 -8.03 -20.01 -7.08
CA SER A 291 -6.93 -20.89 -6.74
C SER A 291 -7.23 -21.66 -5.45
N THR A 292 -7.67 -20.99 -4.39
CA THR A 292 -8.00 -21.68 -3.14
C THR A 292 -9.33 -22.44 -3.20
N LEU A 293 -10.31 -21.97 -3.98
CA LEU A 293 -11.66 -22.57 -4.08
C LEU A 293 -11.73 -23.87 -4.90
N MET A 294 -10.87 -24.07 -5.91
CA MET A 294 -10.93 -25.22 -6.80
C MET A 294 -10.96 -26.56 -6.04
N ILE A 295 -11.95 -27.38 -6.42
CA ILE A 295 -12.54 -28.50 -5.65
C ILE A 295 -11.72 -29.80 -5.72
N ASN A 296 -10.86 -29.96 -6.74
CA ASN A 296 -10.12 -31.21 -6.93
C ASN A 296 -8.65 -31.01 -6.60
N MET A 297 -8.28 -31.23 -5.34
CA MET A 297 -6.88 -31.32 -4.93
C MET A 297 -6.67 -32.49 -3.98
N ASN A 298 -5.55 -33.17 -4.16
CA ASN A 298 -5.06 -34.17 -3.22
C ASN A 298 -4.82 -33.49 -1.88
N GLU A 299 -5.66 -33.78 -0.89
CA GLU A 299 -5.36 -33.40 0.48
C GLU A 299 -4.07 -34.11 0.90
N MET A 300 -3.16 -33.36 1.51
CA MET A 300 -2.03 -33.98 2.18
C MET A 300 -2.60 -34.80 3.34
N ASN A 301 -2.50 -36.14 3.25
CA ASN A 301 -3.02 -37.09 4.23
C ASN A 301 -2.43 -36.96 5.66
N TYR A 302 -1.55 -35.99 5.89
CA TYR A 302 -0.99 -35.73 7.21
C TYR A 302 -1.86 -34.72 7.95
N PHE A 303 -2.51 -35.19 9.02
CA PHE A 303 -3.14 -34.35 10.04
C PHE A 303 -2.08 -33.51 10.76
N PHE A 304 -1.61 -32.44 10.11
CA PHE A 304 -0.90 -31.38 10.82
C PHE A 304 -1.92 -30.60 11.62
N ASN A 305 -2.03 -30.94 12.90
CA ASN A 305 -2.84 -30.20 13.84
C ASN A 305 -2.11 -28.88 14.17
N ILE A 306 -2.17 -27.93 13.23
CA ILE A 306 -1.62 -26.59 13.43
C ILE A 306 -2.49 -25.95 14.50
N LYS A 307 -2.01 -25.92 15.76
CA LYS A 307 -2.61 -25.15 16.85
C LYS A 307 -2.61 -23.67 16.45
N MET A 308 -3.72 -23.28 15.82
CA MET A 308 -3.96 -21.94 15.36
C MET A 308 -4.42 -21.10 16.54
N ASN A 309 -3.51 -20.31 17.13
CA ASN A 309 -3.98 -19.12 17.83
C ASN A 309 -4.39 -18.09 16.77
N SER A 310 -5.57 -18.27 16.20
CA SER A 310 -6.14 -17.44 15.12
C SER A 310 -7.09 -16.38 15.65
N TRP A 311 -7.26 -16.23 16.96
CA TRP A 311 -8.19 -15.26 17.56
C TRP A 311 -8.01 -13.85 17.01
N ILE A 312 -6.76 -13.37 16.93
CA ILE A 312 -6.47 -12.03 16.37
C ILE A 312 -6.89 -11.96 14.89
N ILE A 313 -6.54 -12.97 14.09
CA ILE A 313 -6.90 -13.02 12.66
C ILE A 313 -8.41 -13.04 12.50
N ILE A 314 -9.11 -13.86 13.28
CA ILE A 314 -10.56 -14.00 13.27
C ILE A 314 -11.23 -12.68 13.64
N MET A 315 -10.81 -12.02 14.73
CA MET A 315 -11.38 -10.76 15.18
C MET A 315 -11.25 -9.65 14.13
N ILE A 316 -10.05 -9.48 13.55
CA ILE A 316 -9.85 -8.42 12.55
C ILE A 316 -10.61 -8.75 11.25
N ASN A 317 -10.78 -10.03 10.90
CA ASN A 317 -11.60 -10.42 9.76
C ASN A 317 -13.10 -10.19 10.00
N PHE A 318 -13.61 -10.42 11.21
CA PHE A 318 -14.99 -10.05 11.54
C PHE A 318 -15.23 -8.55 11.35
N LEU A 319 -14.24 -7.73 11.73
CA LEU A 319 -14.30 -6.28 11.57
C LEU A 319 -14.26 -5.85 10.09
N SER A 320 -13.42 -6.50 9.26
CA SER A 320 -13.37 -6.21 7.82
C SER A 320 -14.62 -6.67 7.06
N LEU A 321 -15.28 -7.73 7.54
CA LEU A 321 -16.48 -8.31 6.96
C LEU A 321 -17.74 -7.50 7.27
N LEU A 322 -17.96 -7.19 8.55
CA LEU A 322 -19.19 -6.53 9.02
C LEU A 322 -19.07 -5.01 9.06
N GLY A 323 -17.87 -4.47 8.88
CA GLY A 323 -17.61 -3.05 9.08
C GLY A 323 -18.46 -2.13 8.21
N LEU A 324 -18.75 -2.51 6.96
CA LEU A 324 -19.63 -1.71 6.08
C LEU A 324 -21.04 -1.59 6.67
N LEU A 325 -21.61 -2.71 7.13
CA LEU A 325 -22.96 -2.75 7.72
C LEU A 325 -23.02 -1.93 9.00
N PHE A 326 -21.99 -2.01 9.86
CA PHE A 326 -21.96 -1.21 11.07
C PHE A 326 -21.89 0.29 10.77
N ILE A 327 -21.11 0.69 9.77
CA ILE A 327 -20.97 2.10 9.40
C ILE A 327 -22.27 2.64 8.82
N THR A 328 -22.95 1.89 7.95
CA THR A 328 -24.25 2.33 7.39
C THR A 328 -25.34 2.38 8.46
N LEU A 329 -25.33 1.47 9.44
CA LEU A 329 -26.23 1.54 10.59
C LEU A 329 -25.97 2.79 11.43
N ILE A 330 -24.70 3.09 11.75
CA ILE A 330 -24.33 4.29 12.51
C ILE A 330 -24.81 5.55 11.78
N PHE A 331 -24.63 5.62 10.46
CA PHE A 331 -25.08 6.77 9.66
C PHE A 331 -26.61 6.94 9.65
N ASN A 332 -27.39 5.87 9.87
CA ASN A 332 -28.85 5.99 9.97
C ASN A 332 -29.32 6.37 11.39
N PHE A 333 -28.46 6.23 12.41
CA PHE A 333 -28.79 6.59 13.79
C PHE A 333 -28.44 8.05 14.13
N TYR A 334 -27.56 8.68 13.35
CA TYR A 334 -27.24 10.11 13.41
C TYR A 334 -27.86 10.82 12.23
#